data_AF-A0A2V0PF44-F1
#
_entry.id   AF-A0A2V0PF44-F1
#
_cell.length_a   1.000
_cell.length_b   1.000
_cell.length_c   1.000
_cell.angle_alpha   90.00
_cell.angle_beta   90.00
_cell.angle_gamma   90.00
#
_symmetry.space_group_name_H-M   'P 1'
#
loop_
_entity.id
_entity.type
_entity.pdbx_description
1 polymer ?
#
loop_
_entity_poly.entity_id
_entity_poly.type
_entity_poly.pdbx_seq_one_letter_code
_entity_poly.pdbx_strand_id
1 'polypeptide(L)'
;MATARCAGCIPGGQPGLFRPGLCRSLHPGKAPAGASVAQLLTERLALPPASFDALWARGGARAWAAACAAGPRGGALRELAAGLDSLSALLGPADVARLLLAQPPLLGAPIASWRGFLDACEFSAAQQREIISGCPELLATGDLVTAGAALRHLADLGFADDAARHRVVAWNPRVLLLPPDQITDLIRLWSKFAVGVDERAGM
;
A
#
# COMPACT_ATOMS: atom_id res chain seq x y z
N MET A 1 -3.45 -1.91 60.83
CA MET A 1 -3.35 -1.46 59.43
C MET A 1 -3.05 -2.67 58.57
N ALA A 2 -3.91 -2.91 57.58
CA ALA A 2 -4.22 -4.23 57.05
C ALA A 2 -3.22 -4.74 56.00
N THR A 3 -2.72 -5.95 56.24
CA THR A 3 -2.03 -6.83 55.29
C THR A 3 -3.06 -7.62 54.47
N ALA A 4 -3.06 -7.47 53.14
CA ALA A 4 -3.86 -8.31 52.26
C ALA A 4 -3.10 -9.59 51.88
N ARG A 5 -3.70 -10.72 52.22
CA ARG A 5 -3.23 -12.09 51.98
C ARG A 5 -3.58 -12.53 50.55
N CYS A 6 -2.61 -13.10 49.83
CA CYS A 6 -2.89 -13.96 48.68
C CYS A 6 -3.31 -15.34 49.20
N ALA A 7 -4.49 -15.78 48.80
CA ALA A 7 -5.01 -17.11 49.07
C ALA A 7 -5.27 -17.83 47.74
N GLY A 8 -4.83 -19.09 47.64
CA GLY A 8 -5.40 -20.07 46.72
C GLY A 8 -4.47 -20.63 45.64
N CYS A 9 -3.48 -21.44 46.02
CA CYS A 9 -2.97 -22.50 45.16
C CYS A 9 -3.68 -23.80 45.58
N ILE A 10 -4.45 -24.42 44.66
CA ILE A 10 -4.98 -25.78 44.80
C ILE A 10 -4.11 -26.70 43.93
N PRO A 11 -3.53 -27.79 44.47
CA PRO A 11 -2.84 -28.78 43.68
C PRO A 11 -3.80 -29.93 43.31
N GLY A 12 -3.96 -30.20 42.02
CA GLY A 12 -4.52 -31.47 41.52
C GLY A 12 -5.52 -31.34 40.39
N GLY A 13 -5.24 -31.97 39.24
CA GLY A 13 -6.28 -32.38 38.30
C GLY A 13 -6.06 -32.05 36.82
N GLN A 14 -5.48 -33.02 36.10
CA GLN A 14 -5.62 -33.34 34.66
C GLN A 14 -4.93 -32.47 33.58
N PRO A 15 -4.14 -33.11 32.68
CA PRO A 15 -3.67 -32.52 31.44
C PRO A 15 -4.67 -32.80 30.30
N GLY A 16 -5.27 -31.77 29.72
CA GLY A 16 -6.06 -31.93 28.51
C GLY A 16 -6.93 -30.71 28.20
N LEU A 17 -6.86 -30.23 26.96
CA LEU A 17 -7.64 -29.14 26.35
C LEU A 17 -7.07 -27.73 26.55
N PHE A 18 -5.97 -27.44 25.85
CA PHE A 18 -5.72 -26.08 25.36
C PHE A 18 -6.81 -25.71 24.35
N ARG A 19 -7.80 -24.93 24.79
CA ARG A 19 -8.68 -24.15 23.89
C ARG A 19 -8.06 -22.77 23.71
N PRO A 20 -7.61 -22.38 22.50
CA PRO A 20 -7.25 -21.00 22.21
C PRO A 20 -8.55 -20.21 22.01
N GLY A 21 -9.03 -19.55 23.05
CA GLY A 21 -10.19 -18.68 22.97
C GLY A 21 -10.45 -17.98 24.29
N LEU A 22 -10.58 -16.66 24.22
CA LEU A 22 -10.92 -15.70 25.29
C LEU A 22 -9.73 -14.94 25.91
N CYS A 23 -9.05 -14.14 25.08
CA CYS A 23 -8.54 -12.86 25.57
C CYS A 23 -9.74 -11.93 25.84
N ARG A 24 -10.32 -12.03 27.04
CA ARG A 24 -11.28 -11.07 27.59
C ARG A 24 -10.56 -10.18 28.60
N SER A 25 -10.28 -8.95 28.19
CA SER A 25 -10.22 -7.78 29.09
C SER A 25 -10.55 -6.52 28.28
N LEU A 26 -11.82 -6.41 27.88
CA LEU A 26 -12.39 -5.20 27.31
C LEU A 26 -12.65 -4.20 28.44
N HIS A 27 -11.73 -3.25 28.60
CA HIS A 27 -12.04 -1.96 29.20
C HIS A 27 -12.98 -1.18 28.24
N PRO A 28 -14.00 -0.46 28.74
CA PRO A 28 -14.77 0.47 27.93
C PRO A 28 -13.96 1.76 27.76
N GLY A 29 -13.15 1.84 26.70
CA GLY A 29 -12.40 3.05 26.40
C GLY A 29 -11.37 2.84 25.29
N LYS A 30 -11.78 3.13 24.05
CA LYS A 30 -11.08 2.96 22.76
C LYS A 30 -11.17 1.56 22.17
N ALA A 31 -12.01 1.44 21.15
CA ALA A 31 -11.93 0.33 20.21
C ALA A 31 -10.49 0.21 19.69
N PRO A 32 -9.95 -1.01 19.52
CA PRO A 32 -8.63 -1.19 18.93
C PRO A 32 -8.63 -0.53 17.54
N ALA A 33 -7.56 0.16 17.16
CA ALA A 33 -7.47 0.84 15.86
C ALA A 33 -7.76 -0.08 14.66
N GLY A 34 -7.60 -1.41 14.83
CA GLY A 34 -8.02 -2.41 13.85
C GLY A 34 -9.53 -2.51 13.63
N ALA A 35 -10.37 -2.21 14.64
CA ALA A 35 -11.83 -2.21 14.51
C ALA A 35 -12.32 -1.07 13.61
N SER A 36 -11.70 0.12 13.70
CA SER A 36 -12.02 1.24 12.81
C SER A 36 -11.61 0.99 11.36
N VAL A 37 -10.51 0.28 11.12
CA VAL A 37 -10.09 -0.09 9.76
C VAL A 37 -11.00 -1.18 9.18
N ALA A 38 -11.31 -2.21 9.96
CA ALA A 38 -12.24 -3.25 9.53
C ALA A 38 -13.61 -2.67 9.17
N GLN A 39 -14.14 -1.76 9.99
CA GLN A 39 -15.39 -1.05 9.70
C GLN A 39 -15.29 -0.26 8.38
N LEU A 40 -14.24 0.53 8.19
CA LEU A 40 -14.02 1.30 6.95
C LEU A 40 -13.97 0.39 5.71
N LEU A 41 -13.23 -0.72 5.80
CA LEU A 41 -13.09 -1.69 4.72
C LEU A 41 -14.41 -2.40 4.40
N THR A 42 -15.22 -2.72 5.41
CA THR A 42 -16.57 -3.26 5.20
C THR A 42 -17.47 -2.24 4.53
N GLU A 43 -17.48 -0.98 5.01
CA GLU A 43 -18.36 0.07 4.48
C GLU A 43 -18.02 0.45 3.03
N ARG A 44 -16.73 0.58 2.70
CA ARG A 44 -16.29 1.08 1.39
C ARG A 44 -16.14 -0.01 0.35
N LEU A 45 -15.75 -1.22 0.75
CA LEU A 45 -15.38 -2.29 -0.17
C LEU A 45 -16.24 -3.56 -0.03
N ALA A 46 -17.22 -3.55 0.88
CA ALA A 46 -18.05 -4.72 1.20
C ALA A 46 -17.22 -5.98 1.56
N LEU A 47 -16.04 -5.78 2.16
CA LEU A 47 -15.17 -6.89 2.55
C LEU A 47 -15.82 -7.71 3.69
N PRO A 48 -15.94 -9.04 3.54
CA PRO A 48 -16.53 -9.88 4.56
C PRO A 48 -15.55 -10.04 5.75
N PRO A 49 -16.06 -10.27 6.97
CA PRO A 49 -15.22 -10.40 8.17
C PRO A 49 -14.07 -11.42 8.06
N ALA A 50 -14.30 -12.53 7.36
CA ALA A 50 -13.30 -13.58 7.16
C ALA A 50 -12.06 -13.10 6.38
N SER A 51 -12.20 -12.06 5.56
CA SER A 51 -11.08 -11.50 4.79
C SER A 51 -10.09 -10.74 5.66
N PHE A 52 -10.50 -10.25 6.84
CA PHE A 52 -9.62 -9.48 7.73
C PHE A 52 -8.51 -10.34 8.33
N ASP A 53 -8.81 -11.59 8.68
CA ASP A 53 -7.79 -12.50 9.23
C ASP A 53 -6.67 -12.74 8.22
N ALA A 54 -7.03 -12.98 6.95
CA ALA A 54 -6.05 -13.14 5.87
C ALA A 54 -5.24 -11.85 5.63
N LEU A 55 -5.92 -10.70 5.62
CA LEU A 55 -5.31 -9.39 5.42
C LEU A 55 -4.29 -9.05 6.53
N TRP A 56 -4.65 -9.33 7.78
CA TRP A 56 -3.78 -9.10 8.94
C TRP A 56 -2.63 -10.09 9.03
N ALA A 57 -2.88 -11.37 8.78
CA ALA A 57 -1.83 -12.40 8.78
C ALA A 57 -0.76 -12.14 7.71
N ARG A 58 -1.13 -11.57 6.57
CA ARG A 58 -0.22 -11.28 5.45
C ARG A 58 0.49 -9.92 5.57
N GLY A 59 0.55 -9.34 6.76
CA GLY A 59 1.37 -8.15 7.05
C GLY A 59 0.61 -6.82 7.06
N GLY A 60 -0.70 -6.82 6.80
CA GLY A 60 -1.52 -5.60 6.87
C GLY A 60 -1.48 -4.95 8.25
N ALA A 61 -1.44 -5.75 9.33
CA ALA A 61 -1.42 -5.23 10.70
C ALA A 61 -0.14 -4.46 11.00
N ARG A 62 1.01 -4.95 10.50
CA ARG A 62 2.31 -4.29 10.63
C ARG A 62 2.35 -3.00 9.81
N ALA A 63 1.87 -3.04 8.56
CA ALA A 63 1.82 -1.87 7.69
C ALA A 63 0.94 -0.77 8.29
N TRP A 64 -0.22 -1.14 8.82
CA TRP A 64 -1.13 -0.21 9.49
C TRP A 64 -0.52 0.40 10.76
N ALA A 65 0.12 -0.42 11.59
CA ALA A 65 0.79 0.06 12.78
C ALA A 65 1.91 1.07 12.45
N ALA A 66 2.69 0.81 11.40
CA ALA A 66 3.73 1.73 10.93
C ALA A 66 3.15 3.06 10.46
N ALA A 67 2.08 3.05 9.66
CA ALA A 67 1.39 4.26 9.22
C ALA A 67 0.84 5.09 10.39
N CYS A 68 0.25 4.42 11.39
CA CYS A 68 -0.21 5.08 12.61
C CYS A 68 0.92 5.70 13.44
N ALA A 69 2.12 5.13 13.39
CA ALA A 69 3.29 5.65 14.10
C ALA A 69 3.93 6.86 13.40
N ALA A 70 3.81 6.94 12.07
CA ALA A 70 4.43 7.98 11.24
C ALA A 70 3.69 9.34 11.28
N GLY A 71 2.46 9.40 11.81
CA GLY A 71 1.66 10.63 11.79
C GLY A 71 0.72 10.79 13.00
N PRO A 72 0.02 11.93 13.10
CA PRO A 72 -0.97 12.14 14.16
C PRO A 72 -2.04 11.03 14.10
N ARG A 73 -2.55 10.61 15.27
CA ARG A 73 -3.40 9.41 15.48
C ARG A 73 -4.71 9.33 14.64
N GLY A 74 -5.05 10.33 13.83
CA GLY A 74 -6.17 10.30 12.88
C GLY A 74 -5.79 10.54 11.42
N GLY A 75 -4.52 10.83 11.12
CA GLY A 75 -4.05 11.09 9.75
C GLY A 75 -4.13 9.84 8.88
N ALA A 76 -3.59 8.71 9.35
CA ALA A 76 -3.56 7.47 8.59
C ALA A 76 -4.95 6.94 8.19
N LEU A 77 -5.96 7.08 9.07
CA LEU A 77 -7.33 6.64 8.76
C LEU A 77 -8.01 7.55 7.74
N ARG A 78 -7.78 8.87 7.81
CA ARG A 78 -8.29 9.80 6.80
C ARG A 78 -7.61 9.59 5.46
N GLU A 79 -6.29 9.39 5.47
CA GLU A 79 -5.49 9.09 4.28
C GLU A 79 -5.97 7.79 3.61
N LEU A 80 -6.17 6.73 4.41
CA LEU A 80 -6.71 5.48 3.91
C LEU A 80 -8.13 5.68 3.36
N ALA A 81 -9.03 6.32 4.10
CA ALA A 81 -10.41 6.53 3.66
C ALA A 81 -10.49 7.31 2.34
N ALA A 82 -9.76 8.44 2.24
CA ALA A 82 -9.68 9.22 1.01
C ALA A 82 -9.05 8.41 -0.14
N GLY A 83 -8.01 7.63 0.16
CA GLY A 83 -7.35 6.78 -0.82
C GLY A 83 -8.26 5.68 -1.35
N LEU A 84 -9.04 5.03 -0.48
CA LEU A 84 -10.02 4.02 -0.88
C LEU A 84 -11.12 4.61 -1.76
N ASP A 85 -11.59 5.83 -1.46
CA ASP A 85 -12.59 6.52 -2.27
C ASP A 85 -12.03 6.84 -3.67
N SER A 86 -10.82 7.41 -3.73
CA SER A 86 -10.15 7.70 -5.00
C SER A 86 -9.86 6.43 -5.82
N LEU A 87 -9.39 5.36 -5.20
CA LEU A 87 -9.14 4.09 -5.89
C LEU A 87 -10.44 3.44 -6.36
N SER A 88 -11.50 3.49 -5.55
CA SER A 88 -12.79 2.91 -5.92
C SER A 88 -13.43 3.66 -7.10
N ALA A 89 -13.21 4.98 -7.20
CA ALA A 89 -13.61 5.74 -8.39
C ALA A 89 -12.81 5.34 -9.64
N LEU A 90 -11.53 4.96 -9.49
CA LEU A 90 -10.65 4.60 -10.61
C LEU A 90 -10.84 3.15 -11.10
N LEU A 91 -10.92 2.20 -10.17
CA LEU A 91 -10.87 0.76 -10.43
C LEU A 91 -12.22 0.06 -10.16
N GLY A 92 -13.08 0.67 -9.35
CA GLY A 92 -14.25 0.02 -8.78
C GLY A 92 -13.95 -0.67 -7.45
N PRO A 93 -14.91 -0.72 -6.51
CA PRO A 93 -14.68 -1.19 -5.14
C PRO A 93 -14.26 -2.67 -5.06
N ALA A 94 -14.79 -3.52 -5.95
CA ALA A 94 -14.43 -4.94 -5.99
C ALA A 94 -12.95 -5.14 -6.36
N ASP A 95 -12.42 -4.31 -7.26
CA ASP A 95 -11.03 -4.40 -7.71
C ASP A 95 -10.07 -3.87 -6.65
N VAL A 96 -10.47 -2.80 -5.94
CA VAL A 96 -9.74 -2.31 -4.77
C VAL A 96 -9.70 -3.37 -3.67
N ALA A 97 -10.81 -4.06 -3.41
CA ALA A 97 -10.85 -5.16 -2.44
C ALA A 97 -9.87 -6.28 -2.81
N ARG A 98 -9.88 -6.73 -4.07
CA ARG A 98 -8.94 -7.73 -4.59
C ARG A 98 -7.50 -7.26 -4.46
N LEU A 99 -7.24 -5.99 -4.78
CA LEU A 99 -5.91 -5.39 -4.71
C LEU A 99 -5.36 -5.37 -3.28
N LEU A 100 -6.15 -4.92 -2.30
CA LEU A 100 -5.73 -4.89 -0.89
C LEU A 100 -5.47 -6.28 -0.32
N LEU A 101 -6.30 -7.27 -0.69
CA LEU A 101 -6.09 -8.66 -0.27
C LEU A 101 -4.84 -9.27 -0.90
N ALA A 102 -4.53 -8.88 -2.14
CA ALA A 102 -3.30 -9.29 -2.81
C ALA A 102 -2.05 -8.60 -2.23
N GLN A 103 -2.18 -7.31 -1.87
CA GLN A 103 -1.11 -6.45 -1.38
C GLN A 103 -1.48 -5.75 -0.05
N PRO A 104 -1.47 -6.49 1.07
CA PRO A 104 -1.79 -5.95 2.41
C PRO A 104 -0.97 -4.73 2.86
N PRO A 105 0.30 -4.53 2.43
CA PRO A 105 1.06 -3.32 2.76
C PRO A 105 0.38 -2.00 2.33
N LEU A 106 -0.52 -2.05 1.34
CA LEU A 106 -1.28 -0.89 0.88
C LEU A 106 -2.15 -0.26 1.98
N LEU A 107 -2.51 -0.99 3.03
CA LEU A 107 -3.28 -0.41 4.14
C LEU A 107 -2.52 0.71 4.87
N GLY A 108 -1.19 0.65 4.86
CA GLY A 108 -0.33 1.69 5.44
C GLY A 108 0.20 2.69 4.41
N ALA A 109 -0.15 2.55 3.14
CA ALA A 109 0.34 3.38 2.06
C ALA A 109 -0.35 4.77 2.06
N PRO A 110 0.35 5.84 1.67
CA PRO A 110 -0.25 7.16 1.48
C PRO A 110 -0.99 7.22 0.12
N ILE A 111 -2.03 6.41 -0.02
CA ILE A 111 -2.75 6.20 -1.29
C ILE A 111 -3.33 7.51 -1.83
N ALA A 112 -3.98 8.31 -0.99
CA ALA A 112 -4.59 9.57 -1.42
C ALA A 112 -3.52 10.57 -1.89
N SER A 113 -2.37 10.61 -1.21
CA SER A 113 -1.23 11.44 -1.57
C SER A 113 -0.63 11.02 -2.92
N TRP A 114 -0.47 9.72 -3.16
CA TRP A 114 -0.04 9.18 -4.45
C TRP A 114 -1.02 9.51 -5.58
N ARG A 115 -2.32 9.40 -5.32
CA ARG A 115 -3.36 9.81 -6.26
C ARG A 115 -3.22 11.29 -6.63
N GLY A 116 -3.14 12.16 -5.62
CA GLY A 116 -2.95 13.60 -5.82
C GLY A 116 -1.65 13.93 -6.57
N PHE A 117 -0.57 13.20 -6.30
CA PHE A 117 0.70 13.34 -7.04
C PHE A 117 0.54 12.96 -8.52
N LEU A 118 -0.06 11.81 -8.82
CA LEU A 118 -0.27 11.39 -10.22
C LEU A 118 -1.20 12.36 -10.97
N ASP A 119 -2.22 12.89 -10.29
CA ASP A 119 -3.10 13.92 -10.85
C ASP A 119 -2.33 15.23 -11.10
N ALA A 120 -1.47 15.67 -10.16
CA ALA A 120 -0.63 16.86 -10.31
C ALA A 120 0.43 16.73 -11.40
N CYS A 121 0.88 15.51 -11.67
CA CYS A 121 1.76 15.18 -12.79
C CYS A 121 0.99 14.91 -14.10
N GLU A 122 -0.31 15.19 -14.18
CA GLU A 122 -1.12 15.08 -15.40
C GLU A 122 -1.14 13.67 -16.02
N PHE A 123 -1.02 12.61 -15.21
CA PHE A 123 -1.30 11.26 -15.69
C PHE A 123 -2.80 11.11 -15.95
N SER A 124 -3.18 10.51 -17.08
CA SER A 124 -4.59 10.23 -17.36
C SER A 124 -5.12 9.11 -16.45
N ALA A 125 -6.45 9.04 -16.26
CA ALA A 125 -7.07 7.97 -15.48
C ALA A 125 -6.68 6.56 -15.97
N ALA A 126 -6.52 6.38 -17.29
CA ALA A 126 -6.08 5.11 -17.86
C ALA A 126 -4.63 4.77 -17.44
N GLN A 127 -3.72 5.74 -17.54
CA GLN A 127 -2.31 5.56 -17.13
C GLN A 127 -2.20 5.30 -15.62
N GLN A 128 -2.96 6.03 -14.81
CA GLN A 128 -2.98 5.82 -13.36
C GLN A 128 -3.50 4.43 -13.00
N ARG A 129 -4.53 3.93 -13.70
CA ARG A 129 -5.01 2.56 -13.55
C ARG A 129 -3.92 1.54 -13.87
N GLU A 130 -3.20 1.73 -14.97
CA GLU A 130 -2.11 0.82 -15.35
C GLU A 130 -0.96 0.84 -14.34
N ILE A 131 -0.54 2.02 -13.87
CA ILE A 131 0.49 2.17 -12.84
C ILE A 131 0.09 1.42 -11.57
N ILE A 132 -1.11 1.70 -11.05
CA ILE A 132 -1.58 1.16 -9.77
C ILE A 132 -1.83 -0.35 -9.85
N SER A 133 -2.41 -0.83 -10.96
CA SER A 133 -2.73 -2.25 -11.12
C SER A 133 -1.49 -3.08 -11.47
N GLY A 134 -0.56 -2.50 -12.24
CA GLY A 134 0.66 -3.18 -12.71
C GLY A 134 1.80 -3.15 -11.69
N CYS A 135 1.87 -2.12 -10.85
CA CYS A 135 2.91 -1.97 -9.83
C CYS A 135 2.35 -1.40 -8.52
N PRO A 136 1.45 -2.12 -7.82
CA PRO A 136 0.87 -1.63 -6.58
C PRO A 136 1.87 -1.43 -5.44
N GLU A 137 3.01 -2.14 -5.47
CA GLU A 137 4.10 -1.95 -4.52
C GLU A 137 4.69 -0.53 -4.57
N LEU A 138 4.53 0.19 -5.69
CA LEU A 138 4.89 1.60 -5.83
C LEU A 138 4.23 2.43 -4.72
N LEU A 139 2.94 2.19 -4.46
CA LEU A 139 2.20 2.95 -3.46
C LEU A 139 2.64 2.63 -2.03
N ALA A 140 2.99 1.35 -1.78
CA ALA A 140 3.33 0.86 -0.44
C ALA A 140 4.77 1.16 -0.02
N THR A 141 5.70 1.17 -0.97
CA THR A 141 7.14 1.27 -0.71
C THR A 141 7.80 2.48 -1.31
N GLY A 142 7.15 3.09 -2.30
CA GLY A 142 7.66 4.28 -2.96
C GLY A 142 7.47 5.53 -2.12
N ASP A 143 8.34 6.49 -2.41
CA ASP A 143 8.33 7.82 -1.83
C ASP A 143 8.05 8.86 -2.94
N LEU A 144 7.20 9.83 -2.62
CA LEU A 144 6.75 10.85 -3.58
C LEU A 144 7.88 11.79 -4.01
N VAL A 145 8.85 12.04 -3.12
CA VAL A 145 10.01 12.88 -3.45
C VAL A 145 10.87 12.17 -4.49
N THR A 146 11.13 10.88 -4.29
CA THR A 146 11.86 10.04 -5.25
C THR A 146 11.13 9.97 -6.59
N ALA A 147 9.81 9.76 -6.59
CA ALA A 147 9.02 9.72 -7.82
C ALA A 147 9.04 11.06 -8.58
N GLY A 148 8.94 12.18 -7.87
CA GLY A 148 9.06 13.52 -8.45
C GLY A 148 10.45 13.77 -9.05
N ALA A 149 11.51 13.37 -8.34
CA ALA A 149 12.88 13.45 -8.84
C ALA A 149 13.09 12.58 -10.08
N ALA A 150 12.51 11.37 -10.12
CA ALA A 150 12.56 10.49 -11.28
C ALA A 150 11.92 11.12 -12.53
N LEU A 151 10.71 11.69 -12.38
CA LEU A 151 10.04 12.40 -13.48
C LEU A 151 10.83 13.62 -13.95
N ARG A 152 11.35 14.42 -13.01
CA ARG A 152 12.17 15.57 -13.34
C ARG A 152 13.44 15.18 -14.10
N HIS A 153 14.10 14.11 -13.67
CA HIS A 153 15.29 13.60 -14.34
C HIS A 153 15.00 13.11 -15.77
N LEU A 154 13.85 12.46 -16.00
CA LEU A 154 13.41 12.11 -17.36
C LEU A 154 13.22 13.35 -18.23
N ALA A 155 12.64 14.43 -17.69
CA ALA A 155 12.52 15.69 -18.41
C ALA A 155 13.90 16.31 -18.72
N ASP A 156 14.83 16.29 -17.76
CA ASP A 156 16.20 16.81 -17.93
C ASP A 156 17.00 15.99 -18.98
N LEU A 157 16.66 14.72 -19.19
CA LEU A 157 17.19 13.88 -20.27
C LEU A 157 16.55 14.16 -21.66
N GLY A 158 15.67 15.16 -21.76
CA GLY A 158 15.06 15.63 -23.00
C GLY A 158 13.77 14.91 -23.38
N PHE A 159 13.18 14.10 -22.50
CA PHE A 159 11.83 13.60 -22.72
C PHE A 159 10.82 14.69 -22.40
N ALA A 160 10.05 15.13 -23.40
CA ALA A 160 8.89 16.00 -23.14
C ALA A 160 7.96 15.31 -22.12
N ASP A 161 7.29 16.10 -21.28
CA ASP A 161 6.50 15.60 -20.15
C ASP A 161 5.54 14.47 -20.55
N ASP A 162 4.80 14.64 -21.65
CA ASP A 162 3.87 13.62 -22.17
C ASP A 162 4.54 12.31 -22.58
N ALA A 163 5.74 12.42 -23.18
CA ALA A 163 6.55 11.28 -23.60
C ALA A 163 7.17 10.57 -22.39
N ALA A 164 7.59 11.33 -21.37
CA ALA A 164 8.08 10.77 -20.12
C ALA A 164 6.98 9.96 -19.42
N ARG A 165 5.74 10.50 -19.32
CA ARG A 165 4.60 9.78 -18.74
C ARG A 165 4.25 8.50 -19.51
N HIS A 166 4.18 8.59 -20.84
CA HIS A 166 3.96 7.39 -21.67
C HIS A 166 5.03 6.33 -21.46
N ARG A 167 6.31 6.73 -21.35
CA ARG A 167 7.43 5.81 -21.10
C ARG A 167 7.39 5.19 -19.71
N VAL A 168 7.03 5.95 -18.67
CA VAL A 168 6.84 5.41 -17.32
C VAL A 168 5.82 4.27 -17.35
N VAL A 169 4.70 4.48 -18.03
CA VAL A 169 3.62 3.50 -18.12
C VAL A 169 4.00 2.32 -19.00
N ALA A 170 4.55 2.58 -20.19
CA ALA A 170 4.85 1.55 -21.19
C ALA A 170 6.08 0.69 -20.83
N TRP A 171 7.08 1.26 -20.16
CA TRP A 171 8.32 0.57 -19.87
C TRP A 171 8.24 -0.19 -18.55
N ASN A 172 8.03 0.54 -17.45
CA ASN A 172 7.83 -0.01 -16.12
C ASN A 172 7.54 1.13 -15.13
N PRO A 173 6.38 1.15 -14.45
CA PRO A 173 6.10 2.15 -13.42
C PRO A 173 7.13 2.17 -12.28
N ARG A 174 7.89 1.08 -12.08
CA ARG A 174 8.99 1.01 -11.10
C ARG A 174 10.11 2.01 -11.37
N VAL A 175 10.19 2.63 -12.54
CA VAL A 175 11.16 3.72 -12.78
C VAL A 175 10.96 4.87 -11.78
N LEU A 176 9.74 5.07 -11.27
CA LEU A 176 9.43 6.06 -10.24
C LEU A 176 10.01 5.72 -8.86
N LEU A 177 10.52 4.50 -8.66
CA LEU A 177 11.20 4.07 -7.44
C LEU A 177 12.72 4.24 -7.53
N LEU A 178 13.25 4.60 -8.70
CA LEU A 178 14.69 4.63 -8.93
C LEU A 178 15.26 6.02 -8.70
N PRO A 179 16.45 6.13 -8.09
CA PRO A 179 17.19 7.39 -8.06
C PRO A 179 17.68 7.76 -9.48
N PRO A 180 17.94 9.06 -9.75
CA PRO A 180 18.33 9.57 -11.07
C PRO A 180 19.48 8.80 -11.75
N ASP A 181 20.52 8.43 -11.00
CA ASP A 181 21.67 7.70 -11.54
C ASP A 181 21.26 6.32 -12.09
N GLN A 182 20.38 5.62 -11.39
CA GLN A 182 19.87 4.31 -11.82
C GLN A 182 18.94 4.42 -13.03
N ILE A 183 18.18 5.51 -13.14
CA ILE A 183 17.36 5.79 -14.33
C ILE A 183 18.27 6.00 -15.55
N THR A 184 19.37 6.74 -15.37
CA THR A 184 20.37 6.95 -16.43
C THR A 184 20.98 5.64 -16.89
N ASP A 185 21.37 4.78 -15.95
CA ASP A 185 21.92 3.46 -16.26
C ASP A 185 20.90 2.55 -16.95
N LEU A 186 19.64 2.57 -16.51
CA LEU A 186 18.55 1.83 -17.14
C LEU A 186 18.34 2.27 -18.60
N ILE A 187 18.31 3.58 -18.85
CA ILE A 187 18.17 4.13 -20.20
C ILE A 187 19.38 3.76 -21.06
N ARG A 188 20.60 3.89 -20.55
CA ARG A 188 21.82 3.48 -21.27
C ARG A 188 21.81 2.00 -21.62
N LEU A 189 21.37 1.15 -20.69
CA LEU A 189 21.23 -0.28 -20.90
C LEU A 189 20.22 -0.55 -22.02
N TRP A 190 19.05 0.05 -21.95
CA TRP A 190 18.03 -0.09 -22.98
C TRP A 190 18.47 0.48 -24.32
N SER A 191 19.16 1.61 -24.38
CA SER A 191 19.72 2.13 -25.64
C SER A 191 20.71 1.16 -26.27
N LYS A 192 21.53 0.44 -25.46
CA LYS A 192 22.44 -0.59 -25.99
C LYS A 192 21.72 -1.80 -26.57
N PHE A 193 20.56 -2.17 -26.03
CA PHE A 193 19.79 -3.33 -26.49
C PHE A 193 18.70 -3.00 -27.52
N ALA A 194 18.15 -1.78 -27.51
CA ALA A 194 17.13 -1.31 -28.44
C ALA A 194 17.69 -1.10 -29.86
N VAL A 195 18.99 -0.83 -29.99
CA VAL A 195 19.68 -0.77 -31.29
C VAL A 195 19.73 -2.15 -31.99
N GLY A 196 19.35 -3.24 -31.33
CA GLY A 196 19.28 -4.58 -31.94
C GLY A 196 17.88 -5.13 -32.26
N VAL A 197 16.80 -4.40 -31.95
CA VAL A 197 15.43 -4.91 -32.15
C VAL A 197 14.81 -4.43 -33.48
N ASP A 198 15.19 -3.25 -33.97
CA ASP A 198 14.68 -2.73 -35.26
C ASP A 198 15.40 -3.29 -36.50
N GLU A 199 16.61 -3.84 -36.38
CA GLU A 199 17.35 -4.37 -37.55
C GLU A 199 16.82 -5.72 -38.08
N ARG A 200 15.95 -6.41 -37.33
CA ARG A 200 15.38 -7.71 -37.74
C ARG A 200 13.93 -7.65 -38.24
N ALA A 201 13.31 -6.47 -38.25
CA ALA A 201 11.98 -6.28 -38.83
C ALA A 201 12.02 -5.81 -40.30
N GLY A 202 13.22 -5.74 -40.90
CA GLY A 202 13.46 -5.26 -42.26
C GLY A 202 14.31 -6.20 -43.13
N MET A 203 14.25 -7.52 -42.90
CA MET A 203 14.78 -8.52 -43.83
C MET A 203 13.74 -9.61 -44.11
#